data_AF-A0A674EZ86-F1
#
_entry.id   AF-A0A674EZ86-F1
#
_cell.length_a   1.000
_cell.length_b   1.000
_cell.length_c   1.000
_cell.angle_alpha   90.00
_cell.angle_beta   90.00
_cell.angle_gamma   90.00
#
_symmetry.space_group_name_H-M   'P 1'
#
loop_
_entity.id
_entity.type
_entity.pdbx_description
1 polymer ?
#
loop_
_entity_poly.entity_id
_entity_poly.type
_entity_poly.pdbx_seq_one_letter_code
_entity_poly.pdbx_strand_id
1 'polypeptide(L)'
;MSERRIPETKRSMSSKAERSQGGKSVRRPASVPSKKPSTIDLLAKEEEYKRINAELEAKTAELVRQAEQVMSDQNEVLSKPISFHLDVDIEEEDFKNVNMLESSVMKPTTKVMTKKRVTSKSNSQNRPPGNQRKAQTTKAAAVEDVAVLEDFVDFSLAKTIRSIEGKLDDGDTHDNLMEDIMPSVGDEMGSDAQIRFLKAKLCVMQEEFNRLSYECNKKDDTNSSLSTNIKEVEEDRARLQKTANIQQTQIEKHRALAEESNRKGDGLQQQVTALQKEIEGLKRAQKQAATNHSAIEVRLNRALEEVERSKTQLTKLKQMSKDTADQEHKTIETLKAENKKLEKQKAELIVGFKKQLKLIDILKRQKMHFEAAKMLSFTEEEFMKALDWGKS
;
A
#
# COMPACT_ATOMS: atom_id res chain seq x y z
N MET A 1 49.78 27.73 -17.59
CA MET A 1 50.10 26.79 -18.70
C MET A 1 49.81 25.39 -18.19
N SER A 2 48.88 24.60 -18.73
CA SER A 2 47.99 24.87 -19.87
C SER A 2 46.61 24.24 -19.64
N GLU A 3 45.56 24.93 -20.06
CA GLU A 3 44.18 24.44 -19.97
C GLU A 3 43.93 23.29 -20.95
N ARG A 4 42.98 22.42 -20.63
CA ARG A 4 42.18 21.72 -21.65
C ARG A 4 40.73 21.57 -21.17
N ARG A 5 39.91 22.58 -21.48
CA ARG A 5 38.44 22.56 -21.40
C ARG A 5 37.84 21.82 -22.63
N ILE A 6 36.50 21.84 -22.71
CA ILE A 6 35.59 21.66 -23.89
C ILE A 6 34.89 20.27 -23.90
N PRO A 7 33.54 20.19 -24.03
CA PRO A 7 32.49 21.16 -23.63
C PRO A 7 31.23 20.53 -22.98
N GLU A 8 30.31 21.37 -22.49
CA GLU A 8 28.91 20.99 -22.23
C GLU A 8 28.10 20.87 -23.53
N THR A 9 27.16 19.92 -23.61
CA THR A 9 26.10 19.90 -24.64
C THR A 9 24.77 20.36 -24.02
N LYS A 10 24.15 21.41 -24.57
CA LYS A 10 22.88 22.00 -24.11
C LYS A 10 21.82 21.97 -25.20
N ARG A 11 20.55 21.87 -24.78
CA ARG A 11 19.28 22.01 -25.54
C ARG A 11 18.91 20.79 -26.42
N SER A 12 17.63 20.50 -26.66
CA SER A 12 16.46 21.41 -26.65
C SER A 12 15.19 20.85 -25.99
N MET A 13 14.46 21.74 -25.30
CA MET A 13 13.01 21.62 -25.08
C MET A 13 12.26 22.10 -26.32
N SER A 14 11.15 21.45 -26.69
CA SER A 14 10.17 22.01 -27.63
C SER A 14 8.76 21.65 -27.18
N SER A 15 8.02 22.65 -26.73
CA SER A 15 6.60 22.56 -26.41
C SER A 15 5.77 23.08 -27.57
N LYS A 16 4.78 22.32 -28.05
CA LYS A 16 3.60 22.91 -28.69
C LYS A 16 2.36 22.05 -28.49
N ALA A 17 1.34 22.68 -27.91
CA ALA A 17 -0.02 22.17 -27.88
C ALA A 17 -0.86 23.06 -28.79
N GLU A 18 -1.73 22.47 -29.60
CA GLU A 18 -2.89 23.17 -30.18
C GLU A 18 -3.98 22.17 -30.58
N ARG A 19 -5.18 22.68 -30.86
CA ARG A 19 -6.43 22.02 -30.44
C ARG A 19 -7.47 21.99 -31.57
N SER A 20 -8.24 20.90 -31.61
CA SER A 20 -9.69 20.86 -31.87
C SER A 20 -10.27 20.64 -33.30
N GLN A 21 -11.37 19.87 -33.27
CA GLN A 21 -12.55 19.79 -34.17
C GLN A 21 -12.46 19.19 -35.58
N GLY A 22 -13.44 18.31 -35.88
CA GLY A 22 -13.94 18.12 -37.25
C GLY A 22 -14.51 16.74 -37.63
N GLY A 23 -15.82 16.54 -37.51
CA GLY A 23 -16.64 15.87 -38.55
C GLY A 23 -16.50 14.36 -38.84
N LYS A 24 -17.55 13.61 -38.50
CA LYS A 24 -17.80 12.21 -38.91
C LYS A 24 -17.67 11.96 -40.43
N SER A 25 -17.12 10.81 -40.83
CA SER A 25 -17.60 10.09 -42.02
C SER A 25 -17.43 8.57 -41.87
N VAL A 26 -18.47 7.83 -42.27
CA VAL A 26 -18.56 6.36 -42.16
C VAL A 26 -17.83 5.70 -43.33
N ARG A 27 -16.83 4.84 -43.05
CA ARG A 27 -16.53 3.65 -43.88
C ARG A 27 -16.04 2.49 -43.02
N ARG A 28 -16.76 1.37 -43.10
CA ARG A 28 -16.47 0.07 -42.48
C ARG A 28 -15.59 -0.74 -43.45
N PRO A 29 -14.36 -1.15 -43.08
CA PRO A 29 -13.63 -2.14 -43.86
C PRO A 29 -14.17 -3.55 -43.57
N ALA A 30 -14.05 -4.44 -44.55
CA ALA A 30 -14.61 -5.79 -44.51
C ALA A 30 -13.90 -6.72 -43.52
N SER A 31 -14.58 -7.80 -43.17
CA SER A 31 -14.08 -8.92 -42.37
C SER A 31 -12.81 -9.53 -42.95
N VAL A 32 -11.70 -9.44 -42.21
CA VAL A 32 -10.48 -10.23 -42.45
C VAL A 32 -10.60 -11.55 -41.69
N PRO A 33 -10.29 -12.73 -42.28
CA PRO A 33 -10.35 -14.00 -41.57
C PRO A 33 -9.29 -14.07 -40.48
N SER A 34 -9.68 -14.40 -39.25
CA SER A 34 -8.75 -14.70 -38.17
C SER A 34 -8.01 -16.00 -38.45
N LYS A 35 -6.76 -15.90 -38.93
CA LYS A 35 -5.82 -17.03 -38.86
C LYS A 35 -5.66 -17.41 -37.39
N LYS A 36 -6.14 -18.61 -37.02
CA LYS A 36 -5.81 -19.23 -35.73
C LYS A 36 -4.28 -19.35 -35.67
N PRO A 37 -3.61 -18.94 -34.57
CA PRO A 37 -2.18 -19.16 -34.43
C PRO A 37 -1.91 -20.67 -34.48
N SER A 38 -0.84 -21.07 -35.18
CA SER A 38 -0.44 -22.47 -35.22
C SER A 38 -0.03 -22.92 -33.82
N THR A 39 -0.24 -24.19 -33.48
CA THR A 39 0.12 -24.74 -32.17
C THR A 39 1.60 -24.57 -31.83
N ILE A 40 2.45 -24.49 -32.85
CA ILE A 40 3.89 -24.22 -32.77
C ILE A 40 4.18 -22.80 -32.23
N ASP A 41 3.39 -21.81 -32.65
CA ASP A 41 3.50 -20.40 -32.21
C ASP A 41 3.09 -20.23 -30.74
N LEU A 42 2.08 -20.97 -30.29
CA LEU A 42 1.66 -21.03 -28.89
C LEU A 42 2.72 -21.66 -27.98
N LEU A 43 3.37 -22.75 -28.42
CA LEU A 43 4.44 -23.42 -27.67
C LEU A 43 5.69 -22.54 -27.54
N ALA A 44 6.13 -21.89 -28.62
CA ALA A 44 7.26 -20.96 -28.59
C ALA A 44 7.02 -19.81 -27.60
N LYS A 45 5.78 -19.29 -27.56
CA LYS A 45 5.38 -18.23 -26.63
C LYS A 45 5.30 -18.72 -25.18
N GLU A 46 4.92 -19.97 -24.94
CA GLU A 46 4.95 -20.58 -23.60
C GLU A 46 6.39 -20.71 -23.07
N GLU A 47 7.35 -21.12 -23.90
CA GLU A 47 8.77 -21.16 -23.54
C GLU A 47 9.34 -19.77 -23.24
N GLU A 48 8.96 -18.75 -24.01
CA GLU A 48 9.34 -17.36 -23.76
C GLU A 48 8.80 -16.87 -22.41
N TYR A 49 7.53 -17.10 -22.10
CA TYR A 49 6.96 -16.77 -20.79
C TYR A 49 7.64 -17.53 -19.65
N LYS A 50 8.03 -18.80 -19.84
CA LYS A 50 8.81 -19.54 -18.82
C LYS A 50 10.18 -18.91 -18.58
N ARG A 51 10.91 -18.45 -19.61
CA ARG A 51 12.17 -17.71 -19.42
C ARG A 51 11.96 -16.39 -18.70
N ILE A 52 10.95 -15.60 -19.09
CA ILE A 52 10.65 -14.31 -18.47
C ILE A 52 10.28 -14.51 -17.00
N ASN A 53 9.48 -15.52 -16.66
CA ASN A 53 9.15 -15.84 -15.26
C ASN A 53 10.40 -16.26 -14.48
N ALA A 54 11.28 -17.10 -15.02
CA ALA A 54 12.54 -17.47 -14.37
C ALA A 54 13.46 -16.25 -14.14
N GLU A 55 13.51 -15.30 -15.07
CA GLU A 55 14.25 -14.04 -14.89
C GLU A 55 13.62 -13.13 -13.82
N LEU A 56 12.28 -13.08 -13.74
CA LEU A 56 11.55 -12.35 -12.71
C LEU A 56 11.75 -12.98 -11.33
N GLU A 57 11.74 -14.31 -11.22
CA GLU A 57 12.05 -15.05 -9.99
C GLU A 57 13.49 -14.78 -9.54
N ALA A 58 14.46 -14.83 -10.46
CA ALA A 58 15.86 -14.51 -10.18
C ALA A 58 16.05 -13.05 -9.69
N LYS A 59 15.40 -12.08 -10.33
CA LYS A 59 15.42 -10.66 -9.89
C LYS A 59 14.73 -10.48 -8.54
N THR A 60 13.67 -11.23 -8.26
CA THR A 60 12.97 -11.20 -6.97
C THR A 60 13.85 -11.77 -5.87
N ALA A 61 14.52 -12.91 -6.11
CA ALA A 61 15.48 -13.50 -5.18
C ALA A 61 16.67 -12.56 -4.88
N GLU A 62 17.22 -11.89 -5.90
CA GLU A 62 18.30 -10.92 -5.71
C GLU A 62 17.84 -9.67 -4.93
N LEU A 63 16.62 -9.16 -5.18
CA LEU A 63 16.05 -8.05 -4.41
C LEU A 63 15.82 -8.43 -2.94
N VAL A 64 15.35 -9.66 -2.67
CA VAL A 64 15.20 -10.20 -1.31
C VAL A 64 16.57 -10.31 -0.63
N ARG A 65 17.58 -10.86 -1.32
CA ARG A 65 18.96 -10.95 -0.80
C ARG A 65 19.55 -9.58 -0.46
N GLN A 66 19.29 -8.56 -1.27
CA GLN A 66 19.71 -7.17 -0.97
C GLN A 66 18.97 -6.60 0.24
N ALA A 67 17.68 -6.87 0.40
CA ALA A 67 16.93 -6.47 1.60
C ALA A 67 17.44 -7.19 2.86
N GLU A 68 17.72 -8.49 2.78
CA GLU A 68 18.32 -9.29 3.86
C GLU A 68 19.71 -8.77 4.25
N GLN A 69 20.56 -8.41 3.27
CA GLN A 69 21.85 -7.79 3.54
C GLN A 69 21.69 -6.46 4.30
N VAL A 70 20.80 -5.56 3.85
CA VAL A 70 20.57 -4.27 4.53
C VAL A 70 20.03 -4.46 5.94
N MET A 71 19.15 -5.44 6.17
CA MET A 71 18.69 -5.79 7.52
C MET A 71 19.81 -6.38 8.38
N SER A 72 20.67 -7.22 7.80
CA SER A 72 21.84 -7.80 8.48
C SER A 72 22.84 -6.72 8.87
N ASP A 73 23.17 -5.80 7.98
CA ASP A 73 24.09 -4.68 8.22
C ASP A 73 23.57 -3.76 9.32
N GLN A 74 22.27 -3.43 9.30
CA GLN A 74 21.62 -2.66 10.37
C GLN A 74 21.67 -3.41 11.71
N ASN A 75 21.38 -4.71 11.70
CA ASN A 75 21.44 -5.53 12.91
C ASN A 75 22.88 -5.70 13.43
N GLU A 76 23.89 -5.75 12.57
CA GLU A 76 25.31 -5.75 12.97
C GLU A 76 25.74 -4.42 13.61
N VAL A 77 25.28 -3.29 13.05
CA VAL A 77 25.53 -1.96 13.65
C VAL A 77 24.82 -1.82 15.00
N LEU A 78 23.61 -2.37 15.17
CA LEU A 78 22.85 -2.31 16.43
C LEU A 78 23.32 -3.33 17.48
N SER A 79 23.97 -4.43 17.08
CA SER A 79 24.42 -5.49 17.99
C SER A 79 25.87 -5.32 18.48
N LYS A 80 26.64 -4.40 17.90
CA LYS A 80 27.95 -3.99 18.44
C LYS A 80 27.77 -3.15 19.70
N PRO A 81 28.27 -3.59 20.88
CA PRO A 81 28.24 -2.76 22.08
C PRO A 81 29.05 -1.48 21.86
N ILE A 82 28.51 -0.34 22.31
CA ILE A 82 29.25 0.92 22.32
C ILE A 82 30.34 0.84 23.38
N SER A 83 31.53 0.38 22.99
CA SER A 83 32.71 0.34 23.85
C SER A 83 33.31 1.74 23.98
N PHE A 84 32.67 2.58 24.79
CA PHE A 84 33.28 3.81 25.32
C PHE A 84 34.01 3.49 26.62
N HIS A 85 35.14 2.79 26.49
CA HIS A 85 36.08 2.57 27.59
C HIS A 85 37.13 3.69 27.58
N LEU A 86 36.82 4.79 28.25
CA LEU A 86 37.80 5.80 28.66
C LEU A 86 37.85 5.77 30.18
N ASP A 87 38.87 5.08 30.71
CA ASP A 87 39.24 5.22 32.12
C ASP A 87 39.59 6.69 32.37
N VAL A 88 38.88 7.28 33.33
CA VAL A 88 39.31 8.50 34.00
C VAL A 88 39.24 8.18 35.48
N ASP A 89 40.39 7.94 36.09
CA ASP A 89 40.54 7.89 37.54
C ASP A 89 40.00 9.19 38.14
N ILE A 90 38.97 9.08 38.96
CA ILE A 90 38.51 10.13 39.85
C ILE A 90 38.41 9.51 41.24
N GLU A 91 39.41 9.81 42.08
CA GLU A 91 39.29 9.63 43.52
C GLU A 91 38.26 10.64 44.05
N GLU A 92 37.15 10.16 44.61
CA GLU A 92 36.31 10.96 45.51
C GLU A 92 35.93 10.16 46.76
N GLU A 93 36.10 10.82 47.91
CA GLU A 93 35.74 10.29 49.23
C GLU A 93 34.23 10.38 49.49
N ASP A 94 33.77 9.47 50.37
CA ASP A 94 32.64 9.61 51.31
C ASP A 94 31.45 10.54 50.91
N PHE A 95 30.37 9.92 50.39
CA PHE A 95 29.02 10.23 50.90
C PHE A 95 28.13 8.97 50.96
N LYS A 96 27.47 8.78 52.11
CA LYS A 96 26.65 7.59 52.43
C LYS A 96 25.16 7.88 52.31
N ASN A 97 24.39 6.87 51.85
CA ASN A 97 22.95 6.63 52.12
C ASN A 97 21.92 7.62 51.50
N VAL A 98 20.69 7.27 51.07
CA VAL A 98 19.84 6.06 51.26
C VAL A 98 19.04 5.68 49.99
N ASN A 99 19.22 4.44 49.51
CA ASN A 99 18.25 3.39 49.08
C ASN A 99 16.88 3.63 48.34
N MET A 100 16.63 2.71 47.39
CA MET A 100 15.36 2.11 46.89
C MET A 100 14.25 2.92 46.17
N LEU A 101 13.97 2.55 44.89
CA LEU A 101 12.82 1.69 44.56
C LEU A 101 13.00 0.93 43.21
N GLU A 102 12.19 -0.12 43.04
CA GLU A 102 12.32 -1.34 42.21
C GLU A 102 12.37 -1.24 40.66
N SER A 103 12.91 -2.33 40.10
CA SER A 103 12.80 -2.79 38.71
C SER A 103 11.40 -3.33 38.34
N SER A 104 11.03 -3.24 37.06
CA SER A 104 9.97 -4.09 36.48
C SER A 104 10.34 -4.62 35.11
N VAL A 105 10.64 -5.92 35.04
CA VAL A 105 10.74 -6.71 33.80
C VAL A 105 10.11 -8.07 34.05
N MET A 106 8.95 -8.35 33.44
CA MET A 106 8.39 -9.70 33.34
C MET A 106 7.72 -9.92 31.98
N LYS A 107 8.05 -11.05 31.36
CA LYS A 107 7.46 -11.57 30.12
C LYS A 107 6.20 -12.39 30.44
N PRO A 108 5.36 -12.72 29.45
CA PRO A 108 4.54 -13.92 29.53
C PRO A 108 4.74 -14.88 28.35
N THR A 109 4.99 -16.15 28.66
CA THR A 109 5.00 -17.26 27.68
C THR A 109 3.92 -18.30 27.98
N THR A 110 2.95 -18.39 27.07
CA THR A 110 2.30 -19.63 26.56
C THR A 110 1.45 -20.57 27.45
N LYS A 111 0.33 -21.02 26.82
CA LYS A 111 -0.36 -22.34 26.90
C LYS A 111 -1.64 -22.52 27.76
N VAL A 112 -2.78 -22.48 27.03
CA VAL A 112 -3.75 -23.59 26.82
C VAL A 112 -4.13 -24.50 28.01
N MET A 113 -5.43 -24.55 28.35
CA MET A 113 -6.17 -25.83 28.50
C MET A 113 -7.72 -25.68 28.35
N THR A 114 -8.41 -26.83 28.29
CA THR A 114 -9.74 -27.04 27.67
C THR A 114 -10.89 -27.43 28.62
N LYS A 115 -12.15 -27.33 28.12
CA LYS A 115 -13.40 -28.02 28.58
C LYS A 115 -14.02 -27.44 29.89
N LYS A 116 -15.32 -27.56 30.18
CA LYS A 116 -16.37 -28.52 29.74
C LYS A 116 -17.81 -27.91 29.75
N ARG A 117 -18.79 -28.71 29.34
CA ARG A 117 -20.22 -28.40 28.99
C ARG A 117 -21.19 -29.17 29.92
N VAL A 118 -22.46 -28.72 30.01
CA VAL A 118 -23.76 -29.50 30.06
C VAL A 118 -24.71 -29.22 31.26
N THR A 119 -26.05 -29.26 30.98
CA THR A 119 -27.29 -29.33 31.82
C THR A 119 -27.78 -28.05 32.54
N SER A 120 -29.10 -27.79 32.76
CA SER A 120 -30.38 -28.34 32.21
C SER A 120 -31.66 -27.54 32.55
N LYS A 121 -32.74 -27.74 31.75
CA LYS A 121 -34.23 -27.76 32.01
C LYS A 121 -34.79 -27.11 33.31
N SER A 122 -35.89 -26.33 33.36
CA SER A 122 -37.16 -26.27 32.57
C SER A 122 -37.90 -24.90 32.82
N ASN A 123 -39.16 -24.56 32.48
CA ASN A 123 -40.33 -25.32 31.96
C ASN A 123 -41.41 -24.49 31.18
N SER A 124 -42.29 -25.24 30.51
CA SER A 124 -43.67 -25.06 29.98
C SER A 124 -44.61 -23.94 30.50
N GLN A 125 -45.35 -23.25 29.59
CA GLN A 125 -46.75 -23.63 29.26
C GLN A 125 -47.44 -22.92 28.05
N ASN A 126 -48.32 -23.71 27.41
CA ASN A 126 -49.55 -23.39 26.65
C ASN A 126 -49.53 -22.90 25.18
N ARG A 127 -50.63 -23.26 24.49
CA ARG A 127 -50.80 -23.42 23.03
C ARG A 127 -52.18 -22.81 22.60
N PRO A 128 -52.72 -23.07 21.38
CA PRO A 128 -53.19 -22.05 20.42
C PRO A 128 -54.70 -21.74 20.52
N PRO A 129 -55.26 -21.02 19.53
CA PRO A 129 -56.38 -21.64 18.79
C PRO A 129 -56.46 -21.37 17.28
N GLY A 130 -57.15 -22.28 16.57
CA GLY A 130 -58.21 -21.87 15.63
C GLY A 130 -57.87 -21.64 14.15
N ASN A 131 -58.07 -22.67 13.31
CA ASN A 131 -58.29 -22.49 11.86
C ASN A 131 -59.59 -21.72 11.58
N GLN A 132 -59.57 -20.84 10.57
CA GLN A 132 -60.64 -20.82 9.55
C GLN A 132 -60.07 -20.62 8.14
N ARG A 133 -60.64 -21.36 7.19
CA ARG A 133 -60.30 -21.28 5.75
C ARG A 133 -61.04 -20.11 5.10
N LYS A 134 -60.38 -19.41 4.17
CA LYS A 134 -60.98 -19.04 2.87
C LYS A 134 -59.87 -18.69 1.88
N ALA A 135 -60.02 -19.18 0.65
CA ALA A 135 -59.05 -18.95 -0.41
C ALA A 135 -59.40 -17.66 -1.16
N GLN A 136 -58.40 -16.85 -1.50
CA GLN A 136 -58.46 -16.05 -2.71
C GLN A 136 -57.06 -15.78 -3.26
N THR A 137 -56.83 -16.21 -4.49
CA THR A 137 -55.59 -16.05 -5.24
C THR A 137 -55.45 -14.61 -5.72
N THR A 138 -54.36 -13.93 -5.37
CA THR A 138 -53.93 -12.69 -6.02
C THR A 138 -52.70 -12.95 -6.88
N LYS A 139 -52.67 -12.31 -8.05
CA LYS A 139 -51.79 -12.65 -9.18
C LYS A 139 -50.37 -12.15 -8.93
N ALA A 140 -49.38 -13.01 -9.20
CA ALA A 140 -47.99 -12.58 -9.34
C ALA A 140 -47.78 -11.90 -10.71
N ALA A 141 -46.91 -10.90 -10.76
CA ALA A 141 -46.66 -10.10 -11.95
C ALA A 141 -45.78 -10.83 -12.98
N ALA A 142 -45.93 -10.44 -14.25
CA ALA A 142 -45.23 -11.02 -15.38
C ALA A 142 -43.73 -10.67 -15.41
N VAL A 143 -42.93 -11.64 -15.84
CA VAL A 143 -41.77 -11.41 -16.70
C VAL A 143 -41.87 -12.45 -17.82
N GLU A 144 -42.00 -11.97 -19.05
CA GLU A 144 -42.45 -12.74 -20.20
C GLU A 144 -41.40 -12.61 -21.31
N ASP A 145 -40.64 -13.67 -21.55
CA ASP A 145 -39.79 -13.80 -22.74
C ASP A 145 -39.47 -15.28 -23.04
N VAL A 146 -40.48 -16.00 -23.54
CA VAL A 146 -40.29 -17.23 -24.33
C VAL A 146 -41.31 -17.17 -25.46
N ALA A 147 -40.84 -17.12 -26.71
CA ALA A 147 -41.70 -17.16 -27.89
C ALA A 147 -42.44 -18.50 -27.98
N VAL A 148 -43.67 -18.55 -27.46
CA VAL A 148 -44.62 -19.63 -27.74
C VAL A 148 -45.27 -19.35 -29.09
N LEU A 149 -45.11 -20.28 -30.01
CA LEU A 149 -45.66 -20.20 -31.37
C LEU A 149 -47.19 -20.08 -31.32
N GLU A 150 -47.73 -18.99 -31.86
CA GLU A 150 -49.10 -18.50 -31.58
C GLU A 150 -50.24 -19.34 -32.23
N ASP A 151 -49.89 -20.34 -33.05
CA ASP A 151 -50.82 -21.09 -33.92
C ASP A 151 -51.43 -22.37 -33.32
N PHE A 152 -51.14 -22.74 -32.06
CA PHE A 152 -51.53 -24.05 -31.51
C PHE A 152 -52.64 -24.06 -30.44
N VAL A 153 -53.33 -22.94 -30.21
CA VAL A 153 -54.34 -22.83 -29.14
C VAL A 153 -55.75 -23.29 -29.55
N ASP A 154 -56.04 -23.44 -30.84
CA ASP A 154 -57.40 -23.75 -31.34
C ASP A 154 -57.64 -25.24 -31.68
N PHE A 155 -56.70 -26.14 -31.33
CA PHE A 155 -56.84 -27.58 -31.53
C PHE A 155 -57.63 -28.26 -30.39
N SER A 156 -58.91 -27.89 -30.26
CA SER A 156 -59.82 -28.55 -29.32
C SER A 156 -60.09 -29.99 -29.76
N LEU A 157 -59.49 -30.96 -29.05
CA LEU A 157 -59.68 -32.40 -29.29
C LEU A 157 -61.17 -32.79 -29.37
N ALA A 158 -62.03 -32.17 -28.56
CA ALA A 158 -63.48 -32.40 -28.58
C ALA A 158 -64.16 -31.91 -29.89
N LYS A 159 -63.64 -30.84 -30.51
CA LYS A 159 -64.10 -30.32 -31.80
C LYS A 159 -63.67 -31.23 -32.95
N THR A 160 -62.45 -31.79 -32.86
CA THR A 160 -61.94 -32.80 -33.80
C THR A 160 -62.71 -34.12 -33.68
N ILE A 161 -62.96 -34.62 -32.47
CA ILE A 161 -63.78 -35.82 -32.24
C ILE A 161 -65.20 -35.64 -32.81
N ARG A 162 -65.88 -34.54 -32.50
CA ARG A 162 -67.22 -34.25 -33.05
C ARG A 162 -67.22 -34.15 -34.59
N SER A 163 -66.13 -33.66 -35.19
CA SER A 163 -65.97 -33.63 -36.65
C SER A 163 -65.64 -35.00 -37.27
N ILE A 164 -65.21 -35.98 -36.48
CA ILE A 164 -65.00 -37.37 -36.91
C ILE A 164 -66.31 -38.15 -36.75
N GLU A 165 -66.98 -38.00 -35.61
CA GLU A 165 -68.31 -38.60 -35.34
C GLU A 165 -69.32 -38.17 -36.41
N GLY A 166 -69.45 -36.87 -36.68
CA GLY A 166 -70.34 -36.36 -37.73
C GLY A 166 -69.91 -36.67 -39.18
N LYS A 167 -68.73 -37.26 -39.40
CA LYS A 167 -68.30 -37.78 -40.71
C LYS A 167 -68.45 -39.31 -40.83
N LEU A 168 -68.73 -39.99 -39.73
CA LEU A 168 -69.01 -41.42 -39.70
C LEU A 168 -70.54 -41.69 -39.78
N ASP A 169 -71.35 -40.72 -39.39
CA ASP A 169 -72.83 -40.76 -39.44
C ASP A 169 -73.36 -40.54 -40.88
N ASP A 170 -72.79 -39.58 -41.62
CA ASP A 170 -73.12 -39.29 -43.04
C ASP A 170 -72.35 -40.20 -44.04
N GLY A 171 -72.03 -41.43 -43.63
CA GLY A 171 -71.00 -42.29 -44.24
C GLY A 171 -71.49 -43.62 -44.83
N ASP A 172 -72.40 -43.54 -45.83
CA ASP A 172 -72.69 -44.62 -46.79
C ASP A 172 -73.13 -45.98 -46.20
N THR A 173 -74.41 -46.04 -45.77
CA THR A 173 -75.17 -47.30 -45.88
C THR A 173 -75.32 -47.66 -47.36
N HIS A 174 -74.28 -48.29 -47.91
CA HIS A 174 -74.28 -48.83 -49.25
C HIS A 174 -75.16 -50.10 -49.29
N ASP A 175 -76.47 -49.90 -49.20
CA ASP A 175 -77.53 -50.89 -49.47
C ASP A 175 -77.53 -51.24 -50.97
N ASN A 176 -76.44 -51.85 -51.41
CA ASN A 176 -76.21 -52.25 -52.81
C ASN A 176 -75.56 -53.64 -52.92
N LEU A 177 -75.69 -54.46 -51.87
CA LEU A 177 -75.21 -55.85 -51.86
C LEU A 177 -76.22 -56.83 -52.48
N MET A 178 -76.88 -56.48 -53.60
CA MET A 178 -77.62 -57.43 -54.45
C MET A 178 -77.62 -57.08 -55.96
N GLU A 179 -76.91 -56.05 -56.44
CA GLU A 179 -76.92 -55.66 -57.86
C GLU A 179 -75.58 -55.95 -58.60
N ASP A 180 -75.16 -57.22 -58.59
CA ASP A 180 -74.10 -57.69 -59.51
C ASP A 180 -74.22 -59.19 -59.88
N ILE A 181 -75.47 -59.68 -59.92
CA ILE A 181 -75.83 -61.00 -60.45
C ILE A 181 -76.36 -60.82 -61.87
N MET A 182 -75.43 -60.67 -62.81
CA MET A 182 -75.63 -60.55 -64.27
C MET A 182 -76.48 -59.34 -64.74
N PRO A 183 -75.96 -58.48 -65.65
CA PRO A 183 -76.84 -57.65 -66.47
C PRO A 183 -77.86 -58.53 -67.20
N SER A 184 -79.10 -58.09 -67.34
CA SER A 184 -80.25 -58.84 -67.89
C SER A 184 -80.06 -59.44 -69.30
N VAL A 185 -78.95 -59.12 -69.98
CA VAL A 185 -78.46 -59.77 -71.22
C VAL A 185 -78.03 -61.23 -70.98
N GLY A 186 -77.87 -61.66 -69.72
CA GLY A 186 -77.50 -63.03 -69.36
C GLY A 186 -78.45 -64.11 -69.89
N ASP A 187 -79.77 -63.87 -69.88
CA ASP A 187 -80.77 -64.92 -70.20
C ASP A 187 -80.93 -65.19 -71.70
N GLU A 188 -80.51 -64.28 -72.59
CA GLU A 188 -80.44 -64.54 -74.04
C GLU A 188 -79.10 -65.19 -74.47
N MET A 189 -78.14 -65.29 -73.56
CA MET A 189 -76.80 -65.80 -73.82
C MET A 189 -76.73 -67.31 -73.57
N GLY A 190 -76.35 -68.09 -74.58
CA GLY A 190 -76.18 -69.55 -74.45
C GLY A 190 -75.19 -69.92 -73.33
N SER A 191 -75.42 -71.05 -72.66
CA SER A 191 -74.72 -71.44 -71.41
C SER A 191 -73.18 -71.43 -71.50
N ASP A 192 -72.59 -71.81 -72.64
CA ASP A 192 -71.14 -71.72 -72.86
C ASP A 192 -70.61 -70.27 -72.77
N ALA A 193 -71.38 -69.29 -73.25
CA ALA A 193 -70.99 -67.88 -73.21
C ALA A 193 -71.25 -67.24 -71.84
N GLN A 194 -72.26 -67.68 -71.07
CA GLN A 194 -72.37 -67.35 -69.65
C GLN A 194 -71.16 -67.87 -68.85
N ILE A 195 -70.72 -69.12 -69.10
CA ILE A 195 -69.53 -69.71 -68.45
C ILE A 195 -68.26 -68.92 -68.80
N ARG A 196 -68.12 -68.45 -70.06
CA ARG A 196 -67.00 -67.58 -70.47
C ARG A 196 -67.03 -66.23 -69.75
N PHE A 197 -68.20 -65.60 -69.61
CA PHE A 197 -68.34 -64.34 -68.86
C PHE A 197 -67.99 -64.51 -67.38
N LEU A 198 -68.52 -65.54 -66.71
CA LEU A 198 -68.22 -65.80 -65.30
C LEU A 198 -66.74 -66.13 -65.07
N LYS A 199 -66.10 -66.86 -65.99
CA LYS A 199 -64.64 -67.05 -65.97
C LYS A 199 -63.87 -65.73 -66.14
N ALA A 200 -64.29 -64.86 -67.07
CA ALA A 200 -63.66 -63.55 -67.25
C ALA A 200 -63.80 -62.68 -66.00
N LYS A 201 -65.00 -62.60 -65.40
CA LYS A 201 -65.25 -61.88 -64.14
C LYS A 201 -64.42 -62.45 -62.99
N LEU A 202 -64.32 -63.77 -62.86
CA LEU A 202 -63.48 -64.43 -61.86
C LEU A 202 -61.98 -64.15 -62.09
N CYS A 203 -61.51 -64.14 -63.34
CA CYS A 203 -60.13 -63.76 -63.66
C CYS A 203 -59.85 -62.29 -63.28
N VAL A 204 -60.74 -61.35 -63.62
CA VAL A 204 -60.60 -59.94 -63.23
C VAL A 204 -60.62 -59.79 -61.71
N MET A 205 -61.56 -60.44 -61.00
CA MET A 205 -61.59 -60.42 -59.53
C MET A 205 -60.33 -61.04 -58.90
N GLN A 206 -59.77 -62.09 -59.50
CA GLN A 206 -58.52 -62.72 -59.04
C GLN A 206 -57.31 -61.82 -59.29
N GLU A 207 -57.27 -61.11 -60.42
CA GLU A 207 -56.24 -60.11 -60.74
C GLU A 207 -56.32 -58.92 -59.77
N GLU A 208 -57.52 -58.39 -59.53
CA GLU A 208 -57.77 -57.32 -58.57
C GLU A 208 -57.45 -57.74 -57.12
N PHE A 209 -57.78 -58.96 -56.72
CA PHE A 209 -57.37 -59.52 -55.43
C PHE A 209 -55.85 -59.62 -55.31
N ASN A 210 -55.17 -60.11 -56.35
CA ASN A 210 -53.71 -60.19 -56.37
C ASN A 210 -53.06 -58.79 -56.35
N ARG A 211 -53.65 -57.81 -57.05
CA ARG A 211 -53.23 -56.39 -57.05
C ARG A 211 -53.37 -55.78 -55.66
N LEU A 212 -54.54 -55.94 -55.03
CA LEU A 212 -54.80 -55.48 -53.66
C LEU A 212 -53.87 -56.17 -52.64
N SER A 213 -53.63 -57.47 -52.78
CA SER A 213 -52.69 -58.21 -51.93
C SER A 213 -51.25 -57.69 -52.07
N TYR A 214 -50.79 -57.43 -53.29
CA TYR A 214 -49.48 -56.81 -53.54
C TYR A 214 -49.40 -55.39 -52.97
N GLU A 215 -50.45 -54.57 -53.13
CA GLU A 215 -50.51 -53.23 -52.54
C GLU A 215 -50.54 -53.25 -51.01
N CYS A 216 -51.21 -54.22 -50.38
CA CYS A 216 -51.18 -54.42 -48.93
C CYS A 216 -49.78 -54.83 -48.45
N ASN A 217 -49.16 -55.85 -49.05
CA ASN A 217 -47.80 -56.27 -48.70
C ASN A 217 -46.80 -55.11 -48.84
N LYS A 218 -46.90 -54.33 -49.93
CA LYS A 218 -46.08 -53.13 -50.14
C LYS A 218 -46.33 -52.06 -49.09
N LYS A 219 -47.58 -51.85 -48.66
CA LYS A 219 -47.91 -50.95 -47.55
C LYS A 219 -47.31 -51.45 -46.24
N ASP A 220 -47.38 -52.75 -45.95
CA ASP A 220 -46.80 -53.36 -44.75
C ASP A 220 -45.26 -53.26 -44.72
N ASP A 221 -44.58 -53.43 -45.86
CA ASP A 221 -43.14 -53.16 -46.00
C ASP A 221 -42.81 -51.68 -45.72
N THR A 222 -43.59 -50.76 -46.30
CA THR A 222 -43.39 -49.31 -46.03
C THR A 222 -43.71 -48.94 -44.59
N ASN A 223 -44.73 -49.53 -43.97
CA ASN A 223 -45.09 -49.30 -42.57
C ASN A 223 -44.02 -49.86 -41.63
N SER A 224 -43.45 -51.03 -41.95
CA SER A 224 -42.33 -51.62 -41.23
C SER A 224 -41.09 -50.71 -41.27
N SER A 225 -40.73 -50.19 -42.45
CA SER A 225 -39.60 -49.26 -42.60
C SER A 225 -39.85 -47.88 -41.98
N LEU A 226 -41.08 -47.37 -42.00
CA LEU A 226 -41.44 -46.16 -41.25
C LEU A 226 -41.35 -46.40 -39.73
N SER A 227 -41.74 -47.58 -39.24
CA SER A 227 -41.62 -47.95 -37.83
C SER A 227 -40.16 -48.05 -37.36
N THR A 228 -39.25 -48.59 -38.19
CA THR A 228 -37.81 -48.58 -37.88
C THR A 228 -37.24 -47.16 -37.88
N ASN A 229 -37.57 -46.36 -38.89
CA ASN A 229 -37.12 -44.97 -38.98
C ASN A 229 -37.61 -44.11 -37.79
N ILE A 230 -38.84 -44.31 -37.31
CA ILE A 230 -39.36 -43.63 -36.11
C ILE A 230 -38.52 -44.00 -34.89
N LYS A 231 -38.21 -45.29 -34.67
CA LYS A 231 -37.39 -45.74 -33.53
C LYS A 231 -35.98 -45.16 -33.59
N GLU A 232 -35.34 -45.16 -34.75
CA GLU A 232 -34.01 -44.59 -34.95
C GLU A 232 -34.00 -43.08 -34.62
N VAL A 233 -34.99 -42.33 -35.09
CA VAL A 233 -35.15 -40.89 -34.80
C VAL A 233 -35.47 -40.64 -33.31
N GLU A 234 -36.25 -41.50 -32.66
CA GLU A 234 -36.52 -41.41 -31.21
C GLU A 234 -35.26 -41.66 -30.37
N GLU A 235 -34.46 -42.66 -30.75
CA GLU A 235 -33.15 -42.91 -30.12
C GLU A 235 -32.18 -41.74 -30.33
N ASP A 236 -32.09 -41.19 -31.54
CA ASP A 236 -31.26 -40.00 -31.81
C ASP A 236 -31.74 -38.79 -31.04
N ARG A 237 -33.05 -38.56 -30.92
CA ARG A 237 -33.61 -37.50 -30.06
C ARG A 237 -33.18 -37.69 -28.62
N ALA A 238 -33.19 -38.92 -28.09
CA ALA A 238 -32.73 -39.23 -26.73
C ALA A 238 -31.21 -39.01 -26.56
N ARG A 239 -30.39 -39.43 -27.55
CA ARG A 239 -28.93 -39.18 -27.59
C ARG A 239 -28.60 -37.68 -27.60
N LEU A 240 -29.30 -36.91 -28.44
CA LEU A 240 -29.14 -35.46 -28.55
C LEU A 240 -29.59 -34.75 -27.27
N GLN A 241 -30.75 -35.11 -26.70
CA GLN A 241 -31.23 -34.52 -25.44
C GLN A 241 -30.25 -34.75 -24.28
N LYS A 242 -29.69 -35.96 -24.16
CA LYS A 242 -28.66 -36.27 -23.16
C LYS A 242 -27.40 -35.41 -23.37
N THR A 243 -26.98 -35.21 -24.62
CA THR A 243 -25.81 -34.40 -24.97
C THR A 243 -26.06 -32.91 -24.68
N ALA A 244 -27.23 -32.38 -25.03
CA ALA A 244 -27.64 -31.01 -24.72
C ALA A 244 -27.66 -30.76 -23.20
N ASN A 245 -28.22 -31.68 -22.42
CA ASN A 245 -28.21 -31.58 -20.96
C ASN A 245 -26.78 -31.55 -20.38
N ILE A 246 -25.87 -32.39 -20.89
CA ILE A 246 -24.46 -32.38 -20.47
C ILE A 246 -23.80 -31.04 -20.83
N GLN A 247 -23.97 -30.55 -22.06
CA GLN A 247 -23.42 -29.27 -22.50
C GLN A 247 -23.95 -28.09 -21.67
N GLN A 248 -25.25 -28.09 -21.34
CA GLN A 248 -25.87 -27.09 -20.48
C GLN A 248 -25.18 -27.04 -19.09
N THR A 249 -24.99 -28.20 -18.43
CA THR A 249 -24.28 -28.24 -17.14
C THR A 249 -22.81 -27.80 -17.24
N GLN A 250 -22.14 -28.04 -18.37
CA GLN A 250 -20.78 -27.55 -18.61
C GLN A 250 -20.76 -26.03 -18.79
N ILE A 251 -21.71 -25.45 -19.54
CA ILE A 251 -21.86 -24.00 -19.72
C ILE A 251 -22.08 -23.32 -18.36
N GLU A 252 -22.95 -23.87 -17.51
CA GLU A 252 -23.20 -23.37 -16.15
C GLU A 252 -21.95 -23.44 -15.27
N LYS A 253 -21.21 -24.55 -15.31
CA LYS A 253 -19.93 -24.69 -14.60
C LYS A 253 -18.88 -23.66 -15.06
N HIS A 254 -18.74 -23.47 -16.37
CA HIS A 254 -17.79 -22.49 -16.91
C HIS A 254 -18.22 -21.05 -16.60
N ARG A 255 -19.52 -20.76 -16.61
CA ARG A 255 -20.07 -19.46 -16.17
C ARG A 255 -19.74 -19.19 -14.70
N ALA A 256 -19.98 -20.16 -13.81
CA ALA A 256 -19.67 -20.03 -12.38
C ALA A 256 -18.17 -19.79 -12.13
N LEU A 257 -17.28 -20.49 -12.83
CA LEU A 257 -15.83 -20.28 -12.74
C LEU A 257 -15.40 -18.90 -13.27
N ALA A 258 -16.02 -18.41 -14.35
CA ALA A 258 -15.76 -17.07 -14.88
C ALA A 258 -16.24 -15.98 -13.89
N GLU A 259 -17.41 -16.14 -13.28
CA GLU A 259 -17.90 -15.24 -12.23
C GLU A 259 -17.01 -15.25 -10.99
N GLU A 260 -16.51 -16.42 -10.55
CA GLU A 260 -15.59 -16.51 -9.42
C GLU A 260 -14.24 -15.83 -9.74
N SER A 261 -13.73 -16.01 -10.96
CA SER A 261 -12.53 -15.34 -11.44
C SER A 261 -12.70 -13.81 -11.49
N ASN A 262 -13.85 -13.33 -11.99
CA ASN A 262 -14.18 -11.90 -12.00
C ASN A 262 -14.29 -11.34 -10.57
N ARG A 263 -14.98 -12.02 -9.65
CA ARG A 263 -15.06 -11.61 -8.23
C ARG A 263 -13.68 -11.51 -7.56
N LYS A 264 -12.76 -12.43 -7.90
CA LYS A 264 -11.36 -12.37 -7.44
C LYS A 264 -10.61 -11.19 -8.07
N GLY A 265 -10.80 -10.94 -9.37
CA GLY A 265 -10.26 -9.78 -10.09
C GLY A 265 -10.71 -8.46 -9.47
N ASP A 266 -12.00 -8.29 -9.21
CA ASP A 266 -12.58 -7.10 -8.57
C ASP A 266 -12.03 -6.90 -7.15
N GLY A 267 -11.90 -7.98 -6.37
CA GLY A 267 -11.31 -7.94 -5.02
C GLY A 267 -9.84 -7.50 -5.03
N LEU A 268 -9.03 -8.05 -5.96
CA LEU A 268 -7.64 -7.63 -6.15
C LEU A 268 -7.54 -6.18 -6.64
N GLN A 269 -8.41 -5.75 -7.57
CA GLN A 269 -8.46 -4.37 -8.05
C GLN A 269 -8.81 -3.38 -6.93
N GLN A 270 -9.72 -3.75 -6.03
CA GLN A 270 -10.04 -2.96 -4.83
C GLN A 270 -8.83 -2.89 -3.88
N GLN A 271 -8.13 -4.00 -3.64
CA GLN A 271 -6.93 -4.03 -2.80
C GLN A 271 -5.79 -3.17 -3.38
N VAL A 272 -5.51 -3.28 -4.68
CA VAL A 272 -4.54 -2.42 -5.39
C VAL A 272 -4.91 -0.95 -5.24
N THR A 273 -6.19 -0.60 -5.41
CA THR A 273 -6.68 0.78 -5.26
C THR A 273 -6.55 1.29 -3.82
N ALA A 274 -6.74 0.42 -2.82
CA ALA A 274 -6.55 0.76 -1.41
C ALA A 274 -5.07 0.98 -1.07
N LEU A 275 -4.18 0.07 -1.48
CA LEU A 275 -2.74 0.18 -1.28
C LEU A 275 -2.14 1.40 -1.98
N GLN A 276 -2.62 1.74 -3.18
CA GLN A 276 -2.22 2.98 -3.87
C GLN A 276 -2.56 4.23 -3.05
N LYS A 277 -3.77 4.31 -2.48
CA LYS A 277 -4.17 5.44 -1.61
C LYS A 277 -3.36 5.49 -0.32
N GLU A 278 -2.98 4.35 0.24
CA GLU A 278 -2.10 4.26 1.41
C GLU A 278 -0.69 4.75 1.09
N ILE A 279 -0.09 4.29 -0.02
CA ILE A 279 1.23 4.75 -0.50
C ILE A 279 1.23 6.27 -0.74
N GLU A 280 0.19 6.83 -1.33
CA GLU A 280 0.05 8.29 -1.48
C GLU A 280 -0.08 9.00 -0.12
N GLY A 281 -0.77 8.39 0.84
CA GLY A 281 -0.87 8.87 2.23
C GLY A 281 0.48 8.92 2.92
N LEU A 282 1.21 7.81 2.89
CA LEU A 282 2.57 7.68 3.44
C LEU A 282 3.54 8.65 2.77
N LYS A 283 3.48 8.81 1.45
CA LYS A 283 4.31 9.78 0.70
C LYS A 283 4.02 11.22 1.09
N ARG A 284 2.75 11.57 1.35
CA ARG A 284 2.36 12.90 1.88
C ARG A 284 2.88 13.10 3.30
N ALA A 285 2.72 12.11 4.17
CA ALA A 285 3.24 12.14 5.55
C ALA A 285 4.77 12.25 5.59
N GLN A 286 5.48 11.47 4.77
CA GLN A 286 6.94 11.53 4.63
C GLN A 286 7.42 12.92 4.20
N LYS A 287 6.76 13.55 3.22
CA LYS A 287 7.10 14.91 2.78
C LYS A 287 6.91 15.92 3.91
N GLN A 288 5.83 15.82 4.67
CA GLN A 288 5.57 16.68 5.83
C GLN A 288 6.58 16.46 6.97
N ALA A 289 6.94 15.20 7.24
CA ALA A 289 7.97 14.85 8.21
C ALA A 289 9.34 15.40 7.79
N ALA A 290 9.72 15.30 6.52
CA ALA A 290 10.96 15.87 6.00
C ALA A 290 11.02 17.41 6.12
N THR A 291 9.92 18.12 5.83
CA THR A 291 9.86 19.57 6.04
C THR A 291 9.94 19.96 7.51
N ASN A 292 9.30 19.18 8.40
CA ASN A 292 9.38 19.40 9.85
C ASN A 292 10.80 19.12 10.38
N HIS A 293 11.44 18.06 9.91
CA HIS A 293 12.81 17.71 10.28
C HIS A 293 13.80 18.81 9.89
N SER A 294 13.75 19.29 8.64
CA SER A 294 14.57 20.41 8.17
C SER A 294 14.33 21.70 8.99
N ALA A 295 13.07 21.99 9.36
CA ALA A 295 12.76 23.14 10.23
C ALA A 295 13.31 22.98 11.66
N ILE A 296 13.36 21.76 12.19
CA ILE A 296 13.98 21.46 13.50
C ILE A 296 15.51 21.55 13.40
N GLU A 297 16.11 21.02 12.34
CA GLU A 297 17.55 21.07 12.06
C GLU A 297 18.06 22.52 11.98
N VAL A 298 17.35 23.41 11.28
CA VAL A 298 17.69 24.85 11.24
C VAL A 298 17.62 25.50 12.62
N ARG A 299 16.65 25.14 13.46
CA ARG A 299 16.54 25.64 14.84
C ARG A 299 17.66 25.09 15.73
N LEU A 300 18.02 23.83 15.56
CA LEU A 300 19.13 23.17 16.27
C LEU A 300 20.46 23.82 15.91
N ASN A 301 20.75 24.00 14.62
CA ASN A 301 21.97 24.66 14.15
C ASN A 301 22.09 26.09 14.69
N ARG A 302 20.99 26.87 14.68
CA ARG A 302 20.96 28.19 15.31
C ARG A 302 21.25 28.14 16.81
N ALA A 303 20.68 27.19 17.55
CA ALA A 303 20.96 27.04 18.98
C ALA A 303 22.44 26.65 19.24
N LEU A 304 23.02 25.77 18.41
CA LEU A 304 24.44 25.41 18.48
C LEU A 304 25.36 26.61 18.20
N GLU A 305 25.02 27.45 17.20
CA GLU A 305 25.74 28.71 16.95
C GLU A 305 25.63 29.67 18.15
N GLU A 306 24.47 29.80 18.77
CA GLU A 306 24.26 30.65 19.96
C GLU A 306 25.04 30.12 21.18
N VAL A 307 25.19 28.80 21.34
CA VAL A 307 26.06 28.17 22.35
C VAL A 307 27.53 28.46 22.08
N GLU A 308 28.04 28.28 20.87
CA GLU A 308 29.46 28.56 20.55
C GLU A 308 29.78 30.06 20.62
N ARG A 309 28.86 30.96 20.27
CA ARG A 309 28.99 32.40 20.55
C ARG A 309 29.08 32.70 22.05
N SER A 310 28.24 32.06 22.86
CA SER A 310 28.26 32.25 24.32
C SER A 310 29.56 31.73 24.96
N LYS A 311 30.05 30.58 24.50
CA LYS A 311 31.30 29.96 24.92
C LYS A 311 32.53 30.80 24.54
N THR A 312 32.57 31.33 23.31
CA THR A 312 33.66 32.24 22.89
C THR A 312 33.64 33.57 23.65
N GLN A 313 32.46 34.13 23.94
CA GLN A 313 32.32 35.30 24.81
C GLN A 313 32.79 35.01 26.25
N LEU A 314 32.42 33.86 26.82
CA LEU A 314 32.86 33.43 28.16
C LEU A 314 34.38 33.29 28.24
N THR A 315 35.02 32.64 27.26
CA THR A 315 36.48 32.52 27.18
C THR A 315 37.15 33.90 27.05
N LYS A 316 36.60 34.79 26.23
CA LYS A 316 37.10 36.17 26.10
C LYS A 316 36.99 36.95 27.42
N LEU A 317 35.87 36.85 28.13
CA LEU A 317 35.68 37.49 29.43
C LEU A 317 36.63 36.94 30.50
N LYS A 318 36.84 35.61 30.53
CA LYS A 318 37.84 34.98 31.42
C LYS A 318 39.26 35.49 31.13
N GLN A 319 39.64 35.59 29.86
CA GLN A 319 40.95 36.11 29.48
C GLN A 319 41.10 37.60 29.84
N MET A 320 40.11 38.44 29.50
CA MET A 320 40.13 39.86 29.86
C MET A 320 40.18 40.10 31.37
N SER A 321 39.47 39.29 32.16
CA SER A 321 39.51 39.32 33.62
C SER A 321 40.91 38.99 34.15
N LYS A 322 41.55 37.94 33.61
CA LYS A 322 42.94 37.58 33.94
C LYS A 322 43.92 38.69 33.55
N ASP A 323 43.84 39.20 32.33
CA ASP A 323 44.73 40.27 31.84
C ASP A 323 44.58 41.55 32.68
N THR A 324 43.37 41.86 33.13
CA THR A 324 43.09 42.99 34.04
C THR A 324 43.72 42.75 35.41
N ALA A 325 43.53 41.58 36.02
CA ALA A 325 44.15 41.24 37.30
C ALA A 325 45.69 41.24 37.23
N ASP A 326 46.28 40.72 36.15
CA ASP A 326 47.72 40.76 35.91
C ASP A 326 48.24 42.21 35.75
N GLN A 327 47.45 43.09 35.12
CA GLN A 327 47.78 44.51 34.95
C GLN A 327 47.64 45.31 36.25
N GLU A 328 46.60 45.04 37.04
CA GLU A 328 46.41 45.58 38.39
C GLU A 328 47.56 45.15 39.30
N HIS A 329 47.95 43.87 39.28
CA HIS A 329 49.08 43.36 40.05
C HIS A 329 50.39 44.05 39.68
N LYS A 330 50.69 44.25 38.39
CA LYS A 330 51.87 45.02 37.93
C LYS A 330 51.82 46.47 38.42
N THR A 331 50.65 47.09 38.39
CA THR A 331 50.45 48.48 38.84
C THR A 331 50.66 48.59 40.36
N ILE A 332 50.11 47.65 41.14
CA ILE A 332 50.30 47.55 42.59
C ILE A 332 51.78 47.36 42.94
N GLU A 333 52.50 46.47 42.27
CA GLU A 333 53.94 46.27 42.52
C GLU A 333 54.78 47.50 42.14
N THR A 334 54.43 48.19 41.04
CA THR A 334 55.10 49.45 40.65
C THR A 334 54.90 50.53 41.73
N LEU A 335 53.66 50.73 42.19
CA LEU A 335 53.33 51.69 43.25
C LEU A 335 53.98 51.32 44.59
N LYS A 336 54.03 50.03 44.96
CA LYS A 336 54.76 49.56 46.15
C LYS A 336 56.25 49.89 46.08
N ALA A 337 56.89 49.67 44.93
CA ALA A 337 58.30 49.95 44.73
C ALA A 337 58.60 51.46 44.81
N GLU A 338 57.75 52.30 44.22
CA GLU A 338 57.87 53.75 44.31
C GLU A 338 57.63 54.25 45.75
N ASN A 339 56.59 53.77 46.42
CA ASN A 339 56.29 54.14 47.81
C ASN A 339 57.47 53.78 48.76
N LYS A 340 58.06 52.59 48.58
CA LYS A 340 59.28 52.17 49.31
C LYS A 340 60.49 53.08 49.01
N LYS A 341 60.64 53.57 47.78
CA LYS A 341 61.68 54.54 47.39
C LYS A 341 61.43 55.90 48.05
N LEU A 342 60.20 56.40 48.04
CA LEU A 342 59.80 57.66 48.67
C LEU A 342 60.01 57.64 50.19
N GLU A 343 59.62 56.55 50.88
CA GLU A 343 59.90 56.39 52.32
C GLU A 343 61.41 56.34 52.62
N LYS A 344 62.22 55.73 51.75
CA LYS A 344 63.69 55.78 51.88
C LYS A 344 64.24 57.20 51.74
N GLN A 345 63.81 57.95 50.71
CA GLN A 345 64.22 59.35 50.51
C GLN A 345 63.78 60.25 51.66
N LYS A 346 62.57 60.06 52.18
CA LYS A 346 62.04 60.74 53.38
C LYS A 346 62.86 60.42 54.63
N ALA A 347 63.25 59.16 54.84
CA ALA A 347 64.11 58.77 55.95
C ALA A 347 65.51 59.40 55.84
N GLU A 348 66.12 59.41 54.65
CA GLU A 348 67.40 60.07 54.38
C GLU A 348 67.32 61.58 54.64
N LEU A 349 66.24 62.24 54.20
CA LEU A 349 66.00 63.67 54.44
C LEU A 349 65.81 63.98 55.95
N ILE A 350 65.07 63.15 56.69
CA ILE A 350 64.93 63.27 58.15
C ILE A 350 66.29 63.13 58.85
N VAL A 351 67.15 62.21 58.41
CA VAL A 351 68.52 62.07 58.95
C VAL A 351 69.35 63.31 58.60
N GLY A 352 69.20 63.86 57.39
CA GLY A 352 69.81 65.13 56.98
C GLY A 352 69.45 66.29 57.90
N PHE A 353 68.15 66.53 58.12
CA PHE A 353 67.67 67.56 59.05
C PHE A 353 68.16 67.34 60.49
N LYS A 354 68.16 66.10 60.99
CA LYS A 354 68.72 65.78 62.33
C LYS A 354 70.22 66.10 62.44
N LYS A 355 71.00 65.91 61.36
CA LYS A 355 72.42 66.31 61.32
C LYS A 355 72.57 67.84 61.28
N GLN A 356 71.76 68.53 60.48
CA GLN A 356 71.76 70.00 60.41
C GLN A 356 71.40 70.65 61.75
N LEU A 357 70.39 70.13 62.47
CA LEU A 357 70.04 70.61 63.82
C LEU A 357 71.22 70.47 64.79
N LYS A 358 71.88 69.30 64.84
CA LYS A 358 73.09 69.10 65.67
C LYS A 358 74.23 70.04 65.28
N LEU A 359 74.42 70.31 63.99
CA LEU A 359 75.43 71.27 63.52
C LEU A 359 75.10 72.69 63.98
N ILE A 360 73.83 73.11 63.91
CA ILE A 360 73.37 74.41 64.42
C ILE A 360 73.65 74.53 65.92
N ASP A 361 73.41 73.49 66.71
CA ASP A 361 73.69 73.50 68.16
C ASP A 361 75.19 73.60 68.47
N ILE A 362 76.03 72.90 67.70
CA ILE A 362 77.50 72.99 67.80
C ILE A 362 77.97 74.40 67.42
N LEU A 363 77.50 74.95 66.30
CA LEU A 363 77.87 76.29 65.82
C LEU A 363 77.42 77.39 66.79
N LYS A 364 76.23 77.28 67.39
CA LYS A 364 75.76 78.19 68.46
C LYS A 364 76.70 78.15 69.67
N ARG A 365 77.10 76.95 70.10
CA ARG A 365 78.03 76.76 71.22
C ARG A 365 79.43 77.31 70.89
N GLN A 366 79.94 77.06 69.68
CA GLN A 366 81.21 77.61 69.20
C GLN A 366 81.17 79.14 69.14
N LYS A 367 80.09 79.73 68.62
CA LYS A 367 79.87 81.18 68.62
C LYS A 367 79.93 81.75 70.04
N MET A 368 79.22 81.14 70.98
CA MET A 368 79.24 81.54 72.40
C MET A 368 80.65 81.46 73.02
N HIS A 369 81.40 80.38 72.76
CA HIS A 369 82.79 80.25 73.22
C HIS A 369 83.71 81.30 72.57
N PHE A 370 83.52 81.61 71.30
CA PHE A 370 84.30 82.63 70.58
C PHE A 370 83.99 84.04 71.07
N GLU A 371 82.72 84.36 71.31
CA GLU A 371 82.31 85.64 71.92
C GLU A 371 82.87 85.78 73.34
N ALA A 372 82.82 84.73 74.16
CA ALA A 372 83.44 84.72 75.49
C ALA A 372 84.97 84.90 75.41
N ALA A 373 85.66 84.20 74.51
CA ALA A 373 87.11 84.35 74.32
C ALA A 373 87.50 85.75 73.83
N LYS A 374 86.70 86.37 72.95
CA LYS A 374 86.90 87.74 72.47
C LYS A 374 86.67 88.79 73.58
N MET A 375 85.69 88.58 74.46
CA MET A 375 85.51 89.42 75.65
C MET A 375 86.68 89.26 76.63
N LEU A 376 87.22 88.03 76.76
CA LEU A 376 88.39 87.76 77.58
C LEU A 376 89.63 88.48 77.02
N SER A 377 89.92 88.36 75.72
CA SER A 377 91.07 89.01 75.09
C SER A 377 90.96 90.54 75.12
N PHE A 378 89.75 91.10 75.00
CA PHE A 378 89.53 92.54 75.21
C PHE A 378 89.86 92.95 76.65
N THR A 379 89.46 92.15 77.63
CA THR A 379 89.79 92.39 79.05
C THR A 379 91.30 92.28 79.30
N GLU A 380 91.97 91.34 78.65
CA GLU A 380 93.43 91.12 78.73
C GLU A 380 94.22 92.25 78.06
N GLU A 381 93.77 92.75 76.90
CA GLU A 381 94.33 93.93 76.22
C GLU A 381 94.19 95.21 77.07
N GLU A 382 93.02 95.46 77.65
CA GLU A 382 92.81 96.62 78.54
C GLU A 382 93.64 96.52 79.83
N PHE A 383 93.81 95.31 80.38
CA PHE A 383 94.69 95.06 81.52
C PHE A 383 96.17 95.28 81.18
N MET A 384 96.62 94.85 80.00
CA MET A 384 97.97 95.11 79.50
C MET A 384 98.23 96.61 79.28
N LYS A 385 97.28 97.36 78.71
CA LYS A 385 97.37 98.83 78.60
C LYS A 385 97.50 99.51 79.96
N ALA A 386 96.74 99.05 80.96
CA ALA A 386 96.83 99.56 82.32
C ALA A 386 98.17 99.27 83.01
N LEU A 387 98.89 98.21 82.59
CA LEU A 387 100.27 97.92 83.04
C LEU A 387 101.31 98.77 82.30
N ASP A 388 101.17 98.97 80.98
CA ASP A 388 102.10 99.80 80.19
C ASP A 388 101.98 101.30 80.51
N TRP A 389 100.85 101.76 81.08
CA TRP A 389 100.75 103.09 81.71
C TRP A 389 101.75 103.34 82.87
N GLY A 390 102.45 102.30 83.34
CA GLY A 390 103.57 102.43 84.29
C GLY A 390 104.94 102.69 83.66
N LYS A 391 105.06 102.87 82.34
CA LYS A 391 106.34 103.10 81.63
C LYS A 391 106.36 104.37 80.79
N SER A 392 106.28 105.53 81.44
CA SER A 392 106.87 106.81 81.01
C SER A 392 107.10 107.70 82.22
#